data_AF-A0A482ZB89-F1
#
_entry.id   AF-A0A482ZB89-F1
#
_cell.length_a   1.000
_cell.length_b   1.000
_cell.length_c   1.000
_cell.angle_alpha   90.00
_cell.angle_beta   90.00
_cell.angle_gamma   90.00
#
_symmetry.space_group_name_H-M   'P 1'
#
loop_
_entity.id
_entity.type
_entity.pdbx_description
1 polymer ?
#
loop_
_entity_poly.entity_id
_entity_poly.type
_entity_poly.pdbx_seq_one_letter_code
_entity_poly.pdbx_strand_id
1 'polypeptide(L)' 'MHIPPQVTPQVKRLVLLLNGVMTKEALMGVLKLKDVKNFRQRYLLPAISAGLVEMTQPNTPKSPTQKYRLTKG' A
#
# COMPACT_ATOMS: atom_id res chain seq x y z
N MET A 1 -17.60 18.27 0.15
CA MET A 1 -16.52 18.06 -0.85
C MET A 1 -15.29 17.54 -0.11
N HIS A 2 -14.87 16.29 -0.31
CA HIS A 2 -13.68 15.75 0.34
C HIS A 2 -12.55 15.72 -0.69
N ILE A 3 -11.57 16.61 -0.55
CA ILE A 3 -10.33 16.57 -1.33
C ILE A 3 -9.51 15.44 -0.73
N PRO A 4 -9.15 14.35 -1.45
CA PRO A 4 -8.11 13.47 -0.98
C PRO A 4 -6.81 14.30 -0.92
N PRO A 5 -6.21 14.42 0.26
CA PRO A 5 -5.10 15.32 0.51
C PRO A 5 -3.90 14.89 -0.33
N GLN A 6 -3.25 15.85 -0.98
CA GLN A 6 -1.83 15.85 -1.30
C GLN A 6 -1.11 14.51 -1.04
N VAL A 7 -0.84 13.76 -2.11
CA VAL A 7 -0.15 12.46 -2.04
C VAL A 7 1.12 12.61 -1.20
N THR A 8 1.14 11.97 -0.04
CA THR A 8 2.25 12.11 0.91
C THR A 8 3.53 11.53 0.32
N PRO A 9 4.72 11.99 0.75
CA PRO A 9 5.99 11.39 0.32
C PRO A 9 6.05 9.87 0.57
N GLN A 10 5.39 9.39 1.64
CA GLN A 10 5.30 7.97 1.97
C GLN A 10 4.51 7.20 0.91
N VAL A 11 3.35 7.72 0.47
CA VAL A 11 2.55 7.10 -0.60
C VAL A 11 3.33 7.08 -1.91
N LYS A 12 3.97 8.20 -2.29
CA LYS A 12 4.80 8.25 -3.51
C LYS A 12 5.88 7.17 -3.47
N ARG A 13 6.57 7.02 -2.34
CA ARG A 13 7.64 6.04 -2.17
C ARG A 13 7.14 4.60 -2.22
N LEU A 14 5.96 4.32 -1.66
CA LEU A 14 5.32 3.01 -1.79
C LEU A 14 5.03 2.69 -3.25
N VAL A 15 4.38 3.60 -3.98
CA VAL A 15 3.99 3.41 -5.39
C VAL A 15 5.20 3.22 -6.29
N LEU A 16 6.27 3.99 -6.09
CA LEU A 16 7.53 3.87 -6.84
C LEU A 16 8.24 2.52 -6.68
N LEU A 17 8.11 1.90 -5.50
CA LEU A 17 8.80 0.64 -5.18
C LEU A 17 7.92 -0.60 -5.36
N LEU A 18 6.61 -0.40 -5.49
CA LEU A 18 5.69 -1.49 -5.71
C LEU A 18 5.83 -1.97 -7.15
N ASN A 19 6.36 -3.18 -7.31
CA ASN A 19 6.54 -3.81 -8.62
C ASN A 19 5.76 -5.12 -8.70
N GLY A 20 4.82 -5.21 -9.63
CA GLY A 20 3.96 -6.38 -9.78
C GLY A 20 3.06 -6.62 -8.56
N VAL A 21 3.09 -7.84 -8.02
CA VAL A 21 2.27 -8.26 -6.88
C VAL A 21 3.18 -8.60 -5.70
N MET A 22 3.08 -7.84 -4.61
CA MET A 22 3.98 -7.97 -3.46
C MET A 22 3.22 -8.23 -2.15
N THR A 23 3.84 -9.00 -1.25
CA THR A 23 3.33 -9.16 0.12
C THR A 23 3.62 -7.93 0.96
N LYS A 24 2.94 -7.80 2.11
CA LYS A 24 3.24 -6.77 3.11
C LYS A 24 4.72 -6.83 3.53
N GLU A 25 5.23 -8.02 3.77
CA GLU A 25 6.60 -8.29 4.19
C GLU A 25 7.60 -7.83 3.13
N ALA A 26 7.36 -8.14 1.86
CA ALA A 26 8.21 -7.70 0.75
C ALA A 26 8.20 -6.17 0.62
N LEU A 27 7.03 -5.54 0.73
CA LEU A 27 6.90 -4.07 0.70
C LEU A 27 7.64 -3.40 1.86
N MET A 28 7.47 -3.91 3.08
CA MET A 28 8.21 -3.41 4.24
C MET A 28 9.72 -3.61 4.08
N GLY A 29 10.15 -4.73 3.49
CA GLY A 29 11.55 -5.02 3.18
C GLY A 29 12.17 -3.98 2.24
N VAL A 30 11.54 -3.72 1.09
CA VAL A 30 12.06 -2.73 0.11
C VAL A 30 12.00 -1.29 0.66
N LEU A 31 11.01 -0.98 1.50
CA LEU A 31 10.91 0.31 2.19
C LEU A 31 11.83 0.43 3.42
N LYS A 32 12.51 -0.66 3.82
CA LYS A 32 13.31 -0.76 5.05
C LYS A 32 12.54 -0.37 6.32
N LEU A 33 11.25 -0.71 6.37
CA LEU A 33 10.38 -0.45 7.52
C LEU A 33 10.30 -1.65 8.44
N LYS A 34 10.32 -1.41 9.74
CA LYS A 34 10.15 -2.43 10.78
C LYS A 34 8.79 -2.33 11.49
N ASP A 35 8.20 -1.14 11.54
CA ASP A 35 6.94 -0.89 12.21
C ASP A 35 5.75 -1.13 11.26
N VAL A 36 4.99 -2.19 11.54
CA VAL A 36 3.81 -2.59 10.76
C VAL A 36 2.68 -1.56 10.87
N LYS A 37 2.49 -0.95 12.04
CA LYS A 37 1.45 0.06 12.26
C LYS A 37 1.75 1.31 11.44
N ASN A 38 3.01 1.74 11.43
CA ASN A 38 3.50 2.86 10.64
C ASN A 38 3.34 2.59 9.14
N PHE A 39 3.79 1.42 8.66
CA PHE A 39 3.61 1.00 7.26
C PHE A 39 2.13 1.07 6.86
N ARG A 40 1.26 0.47 7.66
CA ARG A 40 -0.17 0.42 7.36
C ARG A 40 -0.81 1.81 7.32
N GLN A 41 -0.55 2.65 8.32
CA GLN A 41 -1.23 3.94 8.48
C GLN A 41 -0.68 5.04 7.57
N ARG A 42 0.62 5.03 7.27
CA ARG A 42 1.27 6.12 6.52
C ARG A 42 1.53 5.81 5.06
N TYR A 43 1.60 4.53 4.69
CA TYR A 43 1.92 4.10 3.34
C TYR A 43 0.72 3.42 2.70
N LEU A 44 0.29 2.29 3.27
CA LEU A 44 -0.63 1.38 2.60
C LEU A 44 -2.07 1.90 2.54
N LEU A 45 -2.68 2.23 3.69
CA LEU A 45 -4.08 2.68 3.74
C LEU A 45 -4.30 3.98 2.95
N PRO A 46 -3.43 5.00 3.03
CA PRO A 46 -3.57 6.19 2.21
C PRO A 46 -3.44 5.90 0.71
N ALA A 47 -2.53 4.99 0.30
CA ALA A 47 -2.38 4.61 -1.11
C ALA A 47 -3.62 3.87 -1.65
N ILE A 48 -4.23 2.98 -0.84
CA ILE A 48 -5.48 2.31 -1.18
C ILE A 48 -6.63 3.31 -1.25
N SER A 49 -6.74 4.21 -0.27
CA SER A 49 -7.79 5.25 -0.25
C SER A 49 -7.67 6.22 -1.42
N ALA A 50 -6.46 6.45 -1.93
CA ALA A 50 -6.19 7.26 -3.11
C ALA A 50 -6.38 6.47 -4.43
N GLY A 51 -6.75 5.19 -4.37
CA GLY A 51 -6.93 4.33 -5.55
C GLY A 51 -5.63 4.00 -6.30
N LEU A 52 -4.45 4.22 -5.71
CA LEU A 52 -3.15 3.96 -6.34
C LEU A 52 -2.68 2.52 -6.16
N VAL A 53 -3.15 1.87 -5.10
CA VAL A 53 -2.82 0.49 -4.73
C VAL A 53 -4.11 -0.26 -4.44
N GLU A 54 -4.19 -1.51 -4.86
CA GLU A 54 -5.34 -2.39 -4.59
C GLU A 54 -4.90 -3.69 -3.88
N MET A 55 -5.85 -4.33 -3.20
CA MET A 55 -5.69 -5.65 -2.60
C MET A 55 -6.00 -6.72 -3.63
N THR A 56 -5.21 -7.79 -3.66
CA THR A 56 -5.49 -8.97 -4.51
C THR A 56 -6.63 -9.84 -3.97
N GLN A 57 -6.88 -9.79 -2.66
CA GLN A 57 -7.97 -10.51 -2.00
C GLN A 57 -8.85 -9.54 -1.19
N PRO A 58 -9.67 -8.70 -1.86
CA PRO A 58 -10.48 -7.68 -1.18
C PRO A 58 -11.54 -8.26 -0.24
N ASN A 59 -12.08 -9.45 -0.55
CA ASN A 59 -13.10 -10.13 0.27
C ASN A 59 -12.54 -10.73 1.56
N THR A 60 -11.22 -10.95 1.62
CA THR A 60 -10.51 -11.51 2.78
C THR A 60 -9.31 -10.64 3.14
N PRO A 61 -9.54 -9.38 3.59
CA PRO A 61 -8.47 -8.39 3.79
C PRO A 61 -7.45 -8.79 4.85
N LYS A 62 -7.83 -9.68 5.77
CA LYS A 62 -6.98 -10.24 6.84
C LYS A 62 -6.28 -11.55 6.42
N SER A 63 -6.41 -11.99 5.17
CA SER A 63 -5.79 -13.22 4.67
C SER A 63 -4.27 -13.18 4.87
N PRO A 64 -3.64 -14.25 5.37
CA PRO A 64 -2.18 -14.32 5.51
C PRO A 64 -1.47 -14.30 4.16
N THR A 65 -2.17 -14.65 3.07
CA THR A 65 -1.64 -14.61 1.70
C THR A 65 -1.99 -13.31 0.97
N GLN A 66 -2.50 -12.30 1.68
CA GLN A 66 -2.83 -11.00 1.09
C GLN A 66 -1.61 -10.37 0.40
N LYS A 67 -1.83 -9.88 -0.81
CA LYS A 67 -0.84 -9.15 -1.61
C LYS A 67 -1.43 -7.87 -2.15
N TYR A 68 -0.54 -6.95 -2.50
CA TYR A 68 -0.88 -5.62 -3.00
C TYR A 68 -0.24 -5.41 -4.36
N ARG A 69 -0.94 -4.69 -5.23
CA ARG A 69 -0.47 -4.30 -6.55
C ARG A 69 -0.86 -2.86 -6.87
N LEU A 70 -0.22 -2.26 -7.86
CA LEU A 70 -0.66 -0.97 -8.39
C LEU A 70 -2.03 -1.18 -9.03
N THR A 71 -2.93 -0.25 -8.77
CA THR A 71 -4.21 -0.21 -9.47
C THR A 71 -3.94 0.01 -10.94
N LYS A 72 -4.56 -0.81 -11.80
CA LYS A 72 -4.58 -0.49 -13.22
C LYS A 72 -5.51 0.70 -13.40
N GLY A 73 -4.93 1.87 -13.68
CA GLY A 73 -5.67 3.02 -14.19
C GLY A 73 -6.28 2.71 -15.54
#